data_AF-A0A928XNZ7-F1
#
_entry.id   AF-A0A928XNZ7-F1
#
_cell.length_a   1.000
_cell.length_b   1.000
_cell.length_c   1.000
_cell.angle_alpha   90.00
_cell.angle_beta   90.00
_cell.angle_gamma   90.00
#
_symmetry.space_group_name_H-M   'P 1'
#
loop_
_entity.id
_entity.type
_entity.pdbx_description
1 polymer ?
#
loop_
_entity_poly.entity_id
_entity_poly.type
_entity_poly.pdbx_seq_one_letter_code
_entity_poly.pdbx_strand_id
1 'polypeptide(L)'
;MTDATTEGGFEHVQGFVPGEISGALGLGPLEQQYEELFAEVLADGIITAEERQRLEKAADNMGLDRGRLLRLEQAIMAAYETHHKVRVVEHYEEPAPSLAPIKVEAAGDAGRALLLKRIEQLEGRVRELEDELRRAQAAINVEVDLTDLETSVEDASEDPEDAWRRVRRDPLNGPAIRQLYRIYGARSELDKQWCAAQALVATGQANDTERQLFEKHRSQTLIAPRAGVAPQTWYECVFHPEEEVLTGQIFGVIAPAVLLGRVTALRREGKLPMPKPELKQDPAKATVTAVRALPWGAAILSLPVPSIYLEKDRDAGYEHIPGVPPSTFIGKRVLSGRTQLEHAFLVGRHLSGYRQEHFVRTLFSAVPDLEDLFLAALTIGNPGLPIAEDMKRRVAPIAAAIEPVLEAQHKDALRGFFLRFVEEGGRTNLQRWSSAAEKTSARAGLALCNDLPTACGLLEAEEGKLGELQRDLVAFVTSDRYFQLRRRLGIAVDLS
;
A
#
# COMPACT_ATOMS: atom_id res chain seq x y z
N MET A 1 -23.75 -24.80 20.43
CA MET A 1 -23.53 -24.16 19.13
C MET A 1 -24.06 -22.75 19.25
N THR A 2 -23.22 -21.85 19.74
CA THR A 2 -23.55 -20.44 19.97
C THR A 2 -22.92 -19.64 18.85
N ASP A 3 -23.74 -18.81 18.21
CA ASP A 3 -23.37 -17.75 17.29
C ASP A 3 -22.08 -17.05 17.73
N ALA A 4 -21.04 -17.17 16.91
CA ALA A 4 -19.95 -16.20 16.88
C ALA A 4 -20.32 -15.19 15.81
N THR A 5 -20.86 -14.07 16.26
CA THR A 5 -21.07 -12.85 15.49
C THR A 5 -19.81 -12.49 14.72
N THR A 6 -19.93 -12.41 13.40
CA THR A 6 -18.90 -11.90 12.49
C THR A 6 -18.90 -10.36 12.56
N GLU A 7 -18.70 -9.80 13.75
CA GLU A 7 -18.64 -8.36 13.99
C GLU A 7 -17.17 -7.93 14.14
N GLY A 8 -16.64 -7.32 13.08
CA GLY A 8 -15.27 -6.79 13.01
C GLY A 8 -14.53 -7.32 11.78
N GLY A 9 -14.62 -6.63 10.65
CA GLY A 9 -13.88 -7.00 9.44
C GLY A 9 -13.43 -5.75 8.69
N PHE A 10 -12.16 -5.66 8.30
CA PHE A 10 -11.64 -4.52 7.54
C PHE A 10 -11.95 -3.15 8.17
N GLU A 11 -11.78 -3.05 9.48
CA GLU A 11 -11.88 -1.81 10.25
C GLU A 11 -10.50 -1.44 10.77
N HIS A 12 -10.20 -0.13 10.81
CA HIS A 12 -8.96 0.36 11.42
C HIS A 12 -9.13 0.45 12.93
N VAL A 13 -8.06 0.17 13.67
CA VAL A 13 -8.07 0.32 15.13
C VAL A 13 -8.23 1.78 15.54
N GLN A 14 -8.84 1.99 16.72
CA GLN A 14 -8.99 3.32 17.30
C GLN A 14 -7.59 3.96 17.49
N GLY A 15 -7.39 5.12 16.87
CA GLY A 15 -6.09 5.82 16.86
C GLY A 15 -5.19 5.53 15.66
N PHE A 16 -5.65 4.77 14.66
CA PHE A 16 -4.98 4.67 13.36
C PHE A 16 -4.83 6.05 12.71
N VAL A 17 -3.62 6.38 12.28
CA VAL A 17 -3.32 7.62 11.55
C VAL A 17 -3.03 7.28 10.08
N PRO A 18 -3.93 7.62 9.14
CA PRO A 18 -3.66 7.47 7.72
C PRO A 18 -2.41 8.25 7.32
N GLY A 19 -1.57 7.68 6.44
CA GLY A 19 -0.44 8.41 5.88
C GLY A 19 -0.90 9.44 4.85
N GLU A 20 -0.01 10.37 4.50
CA GLU A 20 -0.26 11.32 3.41
C GLU A 20 -0.42 10.57 2.09
N ILE A 21 -1.54 10.82 1.40
CA ILE A 21 -1.80 10.21 0.09
C ILE A 21 -0.69 10.64 -0.86
N SER A 22 0.08 9.67 -1.33
CA SER A 22 1.30 9.94 -2.09
C SER A 22 1.59 8.87 -3.13
N GLY A 23 1.99 9.34 -4.32
CA GLY A 23 2.35 8.48 -5.44
C GLY A 23 1.18 7.78 -6.12
N ALA A 24 -0.07 8.16 -5.86
CA ALA A 24 -1.22 7.63 -6.59
C ALA A 24 -1.33 8.23 -8.00
N LEU A 25 -1.86 7.46 -8.95
CA LEU A 25 -2.27 7.98 -10.24
C LEU A 25 -3.57 8.78 -10.09
N GLY A 26 -3.45 10.09 -10.05
CA GLY A 26 -4.57 10.99 -9.86
C GLY A 26 -4.09 12.31 -9.27
N LEU A 27 -5.03 13.20 -9.04
CA LEU A 27 -4.74 14.45 -8.37
C LEU A 27 -4.43 14.18 -6.87
N GLY A 28 -3.86 15.15 -6.18
CA GLY A 28 -3.55 15.01 -4.76
C GLY A 28 -4.80 14.75 -3.90
N PRO A 29 -4.63 14.37 -2.62
CA PRO A 29 -5.73 14.08 -1.69
C PRO A 29 -6.83 15.17 -1.66
N LEU A 30 -6.41 16.42 -1.79
CA LEU A 30 -7.28 17.59 -1.74
C LEU A 30 -8.07 17.74 -3.05
N GLU A 31 -7.41 17.54 -4.19
CA GLU A 31 -8.06 17.58 -5.49
C GLU A 31 -9.00 16.39 -5.74
N GLN A 32 -8.74 15.22 -5.14
CA GLN A 32 -9.67 14.10 -5.21
C GLN A 32 -10.93 14.34 -4.36
N GLN A 33 -10.77 14.88 -3.15
CA GLN A 33 -11.92 15.32 -2.34
C GLN A 33 -12.72 16.39 -3.08
N TYR A 34 -12.03 17.28 -3.79
CA TYR A 34 -12.66 18.25 -4.66
C TYR A 34 -13.40 17.61 -5.83
N GLU A 35 -12.79 16.63 -6.51
CA GLU A 35 -13.41 15.90 -7.62
C GLU A 35 -14.68 15.16 -7.19
N GLU A 36 -14.68 14.51 -6.02
CA GLU A 36 -15.86 13.83 -5.47
C GLU A 36 -16.98 14.82 -5.14
N LEU A 37 -16.65 15.92 -4.46
CA LEU A 37 -17.60 17.00 -4.15
C LEU A 37 -18.16 17.63 -5.44
N PHE A 38 -17.31 17.85 -6.43
CA PHE A 38 -17.69 18.41 -7.72
C PHE A 38 -18.59 17.44 -8.51
N ALA A 39 -18.29 16.14 -8.49
CA ALA A 39 -19.11 15.10 -9.13
C ALA A 39 -20.48 14.90 -8.46
N GLU A 40 -20.58 15.09 -7.12
CA GLU A 40 -21.85 15.08 -6.39
C GLU A 40 -22.73 16.26 -6.80
N VAL A 41 -22.16 17.47 -6.85
CA VAL A 41 -22.87 18.68 -7.30
C VAL A 41 -23.29 18.59 -8.77
N LEU A 42 -22.49 17.93 -9.60
CA LEU A 42 -22.82 17.71 -11.01
C LEU A 42 -23.90 16.65 -11.24
N ALA A 43 -24.30 15.84 -10.24
CA ALA A 43 -25.24 14.74 -10.43
C ALA A 43 -26.56 15.18 -11.08
N ASP A 44 -27.01 16.40 -10.77
CA ASP A 44 -28.32 16.94 -11.13
C ASP A 44 -28.26 17.85 -12.37
N GLY A 45 -27.06 18.09 -12.91
CA GLY A 45 -26.81 18.91 -14.10
C GLY A 45 -27.04 20.41 -13.93
N ILE A 46 -27.26 20.89 -12.70
CA ILE A 46 -27.40 22.32 -12.35
C ILE A 46 -26.52 22.53 -11.12
N ILE A 47 -25.55 23.44 -11.21
CA ILE A 47 -24.69 23.79 -10.06
C ILE A 47 -25.37 24.98 -9.37
N THR A 48 -26.09 24.82 -8.28
CA THR A 48 -26.54 26.01 -7.53
C THR A 48 -25.32 26.76 -7.00
N ALA A 49 -25.47 27.97 -6.53
CA ALA A 49 -24.34 28.73 -6.03
C ALA A 49 -24.19 28.79 -4.54
N GLU A 50 -25.12 28.21 -3.80
CA GLU A 50 -24.73 27.59 -2.53
C GLU A 50 -23.70 26.48 -2.81
N GLU A 51 -23.90 25.65 -3.83
CA GLU A 51 -22.94 24.60 -4.20
C GLU A 51 -21.66 25.15 -4.81
N ARG A 52 -21.72 26.17 -5.67
CA ARG A 52 -20.51 26.86 -6.18
C ARG A 52 -19.73 27.53 -5.05
N GLN A 53 -20.41 28.24 -4.14
CA GLN A 53 -19.74 28.88 -3.00
C GLN A 53 -19.18 27.81 -2.04
N ARG A 54 -19.84 26.66 -1.90
CA ARG A 54 -19.34 25.51 -1.13
C ARG A 54 -18.11 24.88 -1.78
N LEU A 55 -18.09 24.73 -3.10
CA LEU A 55 -16.95 24.28 -3.88
C LEU A 55 -15.78 25.26 -3.75
N GLU A 56 -16.01 26.57 -3.92
CA GLU A 56 -14.96 27.59 -3.79
C GLU A 56 -14.42 27.69 -2.36
N LYS A 57 -15.29 27.67 -1.34
CA LYS A 57 -14.86 27.58 0.07
C LYS A 57 -14.10 26.29 0.35
N ALA A 58 -14.51 25.15 -0.23
CA ALA A 58 -13.79 23.90 -0.09
C ALA A 58 -12.40 23.98 -0.74
N ALA A 59 -12.29 24.49 -1.96
CA ALA A 59 -11.02 24.67 -2.66
C ALA A 59 -10.07 25.63 -1.93
N ASP A 60 -10.57 26.77 -1.44
CA ASP A 60 -9.77 27.74 -0.69
C ASP A 60 -9.36 27.16 0.69
N ASN A 61 -10.25 26.45 1.39
CA ASN A 61 -9.91 25.77 2.66
C ASN A 61 -8.90 24.63 2.46
N MET A 62 -8.92 23.99 1.29
CA MET A 62 -7.99 22.95 0.89
C MET A 62 -6.67 23.51 0.33
N GLY A 63 -6.56 24.81 0.07
CA GLY A 63 -5.33 25.43 -0.44
C GLY A 63 -4.96 25.01 -1.87
N LEU A 64 -5.95 24.67 -2.70
CA LEU A 64 -5.75 24.17 -4.07
C LEU A 64 -5.31 25.29 -5.03
N ASP A 65 -4.40 24.97 -5.95
CA ASP A 65 -3.98 25.91 -6.99
C ASP A 65 -5.14 26.22 -7.96
N ARG A 66 -5.48 27.51 -8.08
CA ARG A 66 -6.65 27.98 -8.85
C ARG A 66 -6.56 27.64 -10.34
N GLY A 67 -5.36 27.66 -10.93
CA GLY A 67 -5.17 27.35 -12.35
C GLY A 67 -5.27 25.84 -12.65
N ARG A 68 -4.88 24.99 -11.71
CA ARG A 68 -5.04 23.54 -11.78
C ARG A 68 -6.48 23.10 -11.53
N LEU A 69 -7.14 23.75 -10.56
CA LEU A 69 -8.54 23.53 -10.23
C LEU A 69 -9.48 23.84 -11.40
N LEU A 70 -9.32 25.00 -12.04
CA LEU A 70 -10.14 25.38 -13.20
C LEU A 70 -10.04 24.37 -14.35
N ARG A 71 -8.86 23.80 -14.58
CA ARG A 71 -8.64 22.76 -15.60
C ARG A 71 -9.32 21.44 -15.21
N LEU A 72 -9.28 21.08 -13.93
CA LEU A 72 -9.99 19.93 -13.39
C LEU A 72 -11.52 20.10 -13.56
N GLU A 73 -12.07 21.24 -13.15
CA GLU A 73 -13.50 21.55 -13.29
C GLU A 73 -13.95 21.48 -14.74
N GLN A 74 -13.20 22.12 -15.65
CA GLN A 74 -13.49 22.10 -17.09
C GLN A 74 -13.45 20.68 -17.67
N ALA A 75 -12.52 19.84 -17.23
CA ALA A 75 -12.43 18.45 -17.68
C ALA A 75 -13.62 17.62 -17.19
N ILE A 76 -14.03 17.80 -15.93
CA ILE A 76 -15.17 17.08 -15.35
C ILE A 76 -16.50 17.55 -15.98
N MET A 77 -16.70 18.86 -16.14
CA MET A 77 -17.88 19.41 -16.82
C MET A 77 -17.97 18.92 -18.27
N ALA A 78 -16.87 18.98 -19.03
CA ALA A 78 -16.83 18.49 -20.40
C ALA A 78 -17.15 16.99 -20.50
N ALA A 79 -16.68 16.18 -19.55
CA ALA A 79 -16.99 14.76 -19.48
C ALA A 79 -18.48 14.51 -19.17
N TYR A 80 -19.06 15.29 -18.24
CA TYR A 80 -20.45 15.17 -17.83
C TYR A 80 -21.44 15.63 -18.93
N GLU A 81 -21.20 16.78 -19.56
CA GLU A 81 -22.03 17.31 -20.66
C GLU A 81 -22.03 16.35 -21.87
N THR A 82 -20.88 15.71 -22.13
CA THR A 82 -20.75 14.69 -23.18
C THR A 82 -21.51 13.40 -22.85
N HIS A 83 -21.56 13.00 -21.58
CA HIS A 83 -22.23 11.77 -21.14
C HIS A 83 -23.75 11.92 -21.04
N HIS A 84 -24.25 13.08 -20.59
CA HIS A 84 -25.67 13.30 -20.28
C HIS A 84 -26.42 14.20 -21.27
N LYS A 85 -25.74 14.85 -22.24
CA LYS A 85 -26.33 15.77 -23.24
C LYS A 85 -27.13 16.94 -22.64
N VAL A 86 -26.72 17.46 -21.49
CA VAL A 86 -27.32 18.62 -20.79
C VAL A 86 -26.24 19.65 -20.51
N ARG A 87 -26.59 20.95 -20.52
CA ARG A 87 -25.68 22.08 -20.25
C ARG A 87 -25.86 22.56 -18.81
N VAL A 88 -24.76 22.65 -18.07
CA VAL A 88 -24.78 22.97 -16.64
C VAL A 88 -24.92 24.48 -16.43
N VAL A 89 -25.84 24.92 -15.55
CA VAL A 89 -26.16 26.33 -15.28
C VAL A 89 -26.00 26.64 -13.79
N GLU A 90 -25.35 27.77 -13.48
CA GLU A 90 -25.05 28.18 -12.10
C GLU A 90 -26.03 29.21 -11.50
N HIS A 91 -26.52 29.03 -10.25
CA HIS A 91 -27.59 29.88 -9.66
C HIS A 91 -27.40 30.30 -8.18
N TYR A 92 -27.14 31.59 -7.89
CA TYR A 92 -26.59 32.10 -6.61
C TYR A 92 -27.60 32.71 -5.62
N GLU A 93 -27.68 32.18 -4.39
CA GLU A 93 -28.10 32.90 -3.15
C GLU A 93 -27.29 32.38 -1.93
N GLU A 94 -26.95 33.25 -0.96
CA GLU A 94 -26.07 32.96 0.19
C GLU A 94 -26.80 33.07 1.56
N PRO A 95 -26.54 32.17 2.55
CA PRO A 95 -26.90 32.42 3.94
C PRO A 95 -25.71 32.58 4.92
N ALA A 96 -25.97 33.32 6.00
CA ALA A 96 -25.04 33.87 6.99
C ALA A 96 -24.65 32.91 8.16
N PRO A 97 -23.52 33.17 8.86
CA PRO A 97 -22.82 32.17 9.68
C PRO A 97 -23.17 32.13 11.18
N SER A 98 -22.90 30.94 11.72
CA SER A 98 -22.84 30.48 13.13
C SER A 98 -21.93 31.32 14.05
N LEU A 99 -22.26 31.37 15.36
CA LEU A 99 -21.29 31.61 16.44
C LEU A 99 -21.54 30.73 17.68
N ALA A 100 -20.43 30.23 18.23
CA ALA A 100 -20.16 29.38 19.40
C ALA A 100 -20.48 30.10 20.77
N PRO A 101 -20.06 29.68 22.01
CA PRO A 101 -19.12 28.61 22.41
C PRO A 101 -19.44 27.81 23.70
N ILE A 102 -18.58 26.82 23.94
CA ILE A 102 -18.45 25.97 25.13
C ILE A 102 -17.86 26.77 26.31
N LYS A 103 -18.40 26.59 27.52
CA LYS A 103 -17.78 27.04 28.79
C LYS A 103 -17.06 25.88 29.47
N VAL A 104 -15.77 26.05 29.76
CA VAL A 104 -14.96 25.19 30.63
C VAL A 104 -14.70 25.99 31.91
N GLU A 105 -15.17 25.49 33.06
CA GLU A 105 -14.84 26.05 34.36
C GLU A 105 -13.76 25.24 35.08
N ALA A 106 -12.79 26.02 35.56
CA ALA A 106 -11.63 25.76 36.39
C ALA A 106 -11.63 24.54 37.32
N ALA A 107 -10.51 23.80 37.23
CA ALA A 107 -10.06 22.81 38.19
C ALA A 107 -9.63 23.46 39.53
N GLY A 108 -10.13 22.90 40.64
CA GLY A 108 -9.71 23.23 42.00
C GLY A 108 -9.35 21.98 42.80
N ASP A 109 -8.08 21.91 43.23
CA ASP A 109 -7.56 21.31 44.47
C ASP A 109 -8.05 19.92 44.94
N ALA A 110 -8.17 18.95 44.02
CA ALA A 110 -8.34 17.53 44.38
C ALA A 110 -7.05 16.67 44.26
N GLY A 111 -5.92 17.26 43.87
CA GLY A 111 -4.68 16.52 43.58
C GLY A 111 -3.72 16.32 44.77
N ARG A 112 -3.77 17.20 45.78
CA ARG A 112 -2.76 17.21 46.85
C ARG A 112 -3.05 16.22 48.00
N ALA A 113 -4.31 15.77 48.13
CA ALA A 113 -4.72 14.81 49.16
C ALA A 113 -4.63 13.33 48.70
N LEU A 114 -4.68 13.07 47.40
CA LEU A 114 -4.59 11.70 46.86
C LEU A 114 -3.14 11.19 46.76
N LEU A 115 -2.19 12.11 46.55
CA LEU A 115 -0.75 11.80 46.45
C LEU A 115 -0.12 11.41 47.80
N LEU A 116 -0.60 11.96 48.91
CA LEU A 116 -0.09 11.64 50.26
C LEU A 116 -0.52 10.23 50.73
N LYS A 117 -1.69 9.75 50.30
CA LYS A 117 -2.19 8.41 50.63
C LYS A 117 -1.54 7.29 49.79
N ARG A 118 -0.90 7.65 48.67
CA ARG A 118 -0.22 6.72 47.76
C ARG A 118 1.23 6.44 48.17
N ILE A 119 1.89 7.40 48.82
CA ILE A 119 3.26 7.24 49.35
C ILE A 119 3.26 6.23 50.51
N GLU A 120 2.27 6.30 51.39
CA GLU A 120 2.13 5.37 52.53
C GLU A 120 1.82 3.91 52.08
N GLN A 121 1.11 3.73 50.96
CA GLN A 121 0.87 2.41 50.36
C GLN A 121 2.10 1.81 49.65
N LEU A 122 3.01 2.64 49.14
CA LEU A 122 4.20 2.19 48.43
C LEU A 122 5.32 1.79 49.42
N GLU A 123 5.41 2.46 50.57
CA GLU A 123 6.38 2.14 51.64
C GLU A 123 6.08 0.83 52.40
N GLY A 124 4.84 0.33 52.33
CA GLY A 124 4.47 -1.02 52.81
C GLY A 124 4.86 -2.13 51.82
N ARG A 125 4.76 -1.86 50.52
CA ARG A 125 5.06 -2.81 49.43
C ARG A 125 6.55 -3.11 49.29
N VAL A 126 7.41 -2.15 49.61
CA VAL A 126 8.87 -2.30 49.55
C VAL A 126 9.38 -3.28 50.62
N ARG A 127 8.76 -3.29 51.81
CA ARG A 127 9.15 -4.21 52.90
C ARG A 127 8.72 -5.66 52.67
N GLU A 128 7.57 -5.88 52.02
CA GLU A 128 7.17 -7.24 51.60
C GLU A 128 8.11 -7.81 50.52
N LEU A 129 8.54 -6.97 49.56
CA LEU A 129 9.45 -7.38 48.49
C LEU A 129 10.90 -7.64 48.99
N GLU A 130 11.34 -6.94 50.03
CA GLU A 130 12.66 -7.16 50.67
C GLU A 130 12.74 -8.46 51.49
N ASP A 131 11.61 -8.96 51.99
CA ASP A 131 11.52 -10.25 52.70
C ASP A 131 11.33 -11.44 51.71
N GLU A 132 10.69 -11.22 50.56
CA GLU A 132 10.63 -12.19 49.45
C GLU A 132 12.00 -12.39 48.78
N LEU A 133 12.80 -11.33 48.65
CA LEU A 133 14.16 -11.40 48.10
C LEU A 133 15.11 -12.24 48.99
N ARG A 134 14.93 -12.19 50.32
CA ARG A 134 15.71 -13.00 51.28
C ARG A 134 15.33 -14.48 51.27
N ARG A 135 14.09 -14.82 50.91
CA ARG A 135 13.64 -16.23 50.76
C ARG A 135 14.04 -16.83 49.40
N ALA A 136 14.20 -16.01 48.36
CA ALA A 136 14.69 -16.43 47.06
C ALA A 136 16.22 -16.70 47.02
N GLN A 137 16.99 -16.22 48.01
CA GLN A 137 18.46 -16.38 48.07
C GLN A 137 18.94 -17.66 48.80
N ALA A 138 18.04 -18.54 49.24
CA ALA A 138 18.39 -19.77 49.98
C ALA A 138 17.96 -21.07 49.30
N ALA A 139 17.45 -21.01 48.07
CA ALA A 139 17.26 -22.18 47.22
C ALA A 139 17.96 -21.93 45.90
N ILE A 140 18.62 -22.97 45.38
CA ILE A 140 19.28 -23.09 44.07
C ILE A 140 20.81 -23.13 44.17
N ASN A 141 21.33 -24.29 44.58
CA ASN A 141 22.52 -24.85 43.94
C ASN A 141 22.00 -25.58 42.68
N VAL A 142 21.73 -24.82 41.62
CA VAL A 142 21.46 -25.35 40.28
C VAL A 142 22.82 -25.32 39.62
N GLU A 143 23.30 -26.50 39.28
CA GLU A 143 24.36 -26.67 38.31
C GLU A 143 23.85 -26.02 37.02
N VAL A 144 24.25 -24.78 36.77
CA VAL A 144 23.88 -24.05 35.54
C VAL A 144 24.66 -24.73 34.44
N ASP A 145 23.95 -25.47 33.59
CA ASP A 145 24.51 -25.97 32.34
C ASP A 145 24.82 -24.75 31.47
N LEU A 146 26.08 -24.31 31.52
CA LEU A 146 26.56 -23.15 30.76
C LEU A 146 26.71 -23.49 29.27
N THR A 147 26.52 -24.75 28.85
CA THR A 147 26.62 -25.14 27.44
C THR A 147 25.55 -24.43 26.59
N ASP A 148 24.34 -24.29 27.11
CA ASP A 148 23.26 -23.52 26.46
C ASP A 148 23.56 -22.00 26.46
N LEU A 149 24.26 -21.50 27.48
CA LEU A 149 24.69 -20.11 27.56
C LEU A 149 25.83 -19.81 26.59
N GLU A 150 26.81 -20.71 26.48
CA GLU A 150 27.97 -20.61 25.57
C GLU A 150 27.51 -20.68 24.11
N THR A 151 26.64 -21.65 23.76
CA THR A 151 26.05 -21.73 22.41
C THR A 151 25.17 -20.53 22.09
N SER A 152 24.41 -20.01 23.05
CA SER A 152 23.63 -18.77 22.86
C SER A 152 24.53 -17.54 22.66
N VAL A 153 25.67 -17.45 23.36
CA VAL A 153 26.63 -16.36 23.18
C VAL A 153 27.31 -16.45 21.80
N GLU A 154 27.66 -17.65 21.35
CA GLU A 154 28.19 -17.88 20.01
C GLU A 154 27.17 -17.50 18.93
N ASP A 155 25.94 -18.02 19.00
CA ASP A 155 24.86 -17.72 18.04
C ASP A 155 24.53 -16.21 18.04
N ALA A 156 24.54 -15.53 19.19
CA ALA A 156 24.30 -14.09 19.26
C ALA A 156 25.40 -13.25 18.60
N SER A 157 26.63 -13.77 18.58
CA SER A 157 27.80 -13.09 18.01
C SER A 157 27.88 -13.17 16.48
N GLU A 158 27.19 -14.13 15.86
CA GLU A 158 27.17 -14.28 14.41
C GLU A 158 26.49 -13.09 13.70
N ASP A 159 27.00 -12.70 12.53
CA ASP A 159 26.37 -11.63 11.74
C ASP A 159 25.13 -12.17 10.98
N PRO A 160 23.90 -11.71 11.30
CA PRO A 160 22.70 -12.12 10.57
C PRO A 160 22.75 -11.70 9.11
N GLU A 161 23.52 -10.68 8.72
CA GLU A 161 23.61 -10.24 7.33
C GLU A 161 24.24 -11.32 6.44
N ASP A 162 25.22 -12.08 6.94
CA ASP A 162 25.85 -13.17 6.19
C ASP A 162 24.91 -14.37 5.97
N ALA A 163 24.07 -14.68 6.97
CA ALA A 163 23.01 -15.65 6.81
C ALA A 163 21.95 -15.14 5.82
N TRP A 164 21.54 -13.87 5.93
CA TRP A 164 20.55 -13.29 5.02
C TRP A 164 21.06 -13.18 3.58
N ARG A 165 22.34 -12.89 3.32
CA ARG A 165 22.93 -12.91 1.97
C ARG A 165 22.79 -14.27 1.29
N ARG A 166 22.88 -15.36 2.06
CA ARG A 166 22.62 -16.73 1.56
C ARG A 166 21.14 -16.94 1.26
N VAL A 167 20.24 -16.51 2.14
CA VAL A 167 18.78 -16.56 1.89
C VAL A 167 18.39 -15.72 0.66
N ARG A 168 18.99 -14.54 0.47
CA ARG A 168 18.71 -13.71 -0.70
C ARG A 168 19.14 -14.38 -2.02
N ARG A 169 20.26 -15.12 -2.01
CA ARG A 169 20.74 -15.86 -3.19
C ARG A 169 19.93 -17.12 -3.45
N ASP A 170 19.57 -17.82 -2.39
CA ASP A 170 18.72 -19.00 -2.43
C ASP A 170 17.66 -18.92 -1.32
N PRO A 171 16.45 -18.41 -1.64
CA PRO A 171 15.38 -18.24 -0.65
C PRO A 171 14.86 -19.55 -0.08
N LEU A 172 15.24 -20.71 -0.63
CA LEU A 172 14.85 -22.02 -0.12
C LEU A 172 15.92 -22.64 0.78
N ASN A 173 17.02 -21.93 1.05
CA ASN A 173 18.10 -22.40 1.91
C ASN A 173 17.65 -22.46 3.39
N GLY A 174 17.00 -23.58 3.75
CA GLY A 174 16.53 -23.83 5.12
C GLY A 174 17.59 -23.68 6.20
N PRO A 175 18.83 -24.20 6.02
CA PRO A 175 19.92 -23.97 6.97
C PRO A 175 20.21 -22.49 7.23
N ALA A 176 20.23 -21.65 6.19
CA ALA A 176 20.45 -20.21 6.35
C ALA A 176 19.27 -19.51 7.06
N ILE A 177 18.02 -19.88 6.74
CA ILE A 177 16.84 -19.33 7.43
C ILE A 177 16.82 -19.77 8.91
N ARG A 178 17.17 -21.02 9.21
CA ARG A 178 17.29 -21.53 10.58
C ARG A 178 18.42 -20.88 11.36
N GLN A 179 19.51 -20.52 10.70
CA GLN A 179 20.58 -19.74 11.31
C GLN A 179 20.07 -18.34 11.71
N LEU A 180 19.32 -17.65 10.84
CA LEU A 180 18.65 -16.40 11.23
C LEU A 180 17.74 -16.57 12.45
N TYR A 181 16.93 -17.63 12.47
CA TYR A 181 16.08 -17.95 13.62
C TYR A 181 16.88 -18.08 14.93
N ARG A 182 18.01 -18.80 14.91
CA ARG A 182 18.87 -18.97 16.09
C ARG A 182 19.53 -17.66 16.54
N ILE A 183 20.12 -16.91 15.61
CA ILE A 183 20.74 -15.61 15.88
C ILE A 183 19.74 -14.66 16.54
N TYR A 184 18.54 -14.51 15.96
CA TYR A 184 17.51 -13.62 16.51
C TYR A 184 16.97 -14.10 17.85
N GLY A 185 16.84 -15.42 18.06
CA GLY A 185 16.48 -15.99 19.36
C GLY A 185 17.51 -15.68 20.44
N ALA A 186 18.80 -15.90 20.14
CA ALA A 186 19.91 -15.61 21.04
C ALA A 186 20.02 -14.12 21.40
N ARG A 187 19.63 -13.23 20.47
CA ARG A 187 19.56 -11.78 20.69
C ARG A 187 18.27 -11.28 21.33
N SER A 188 17.33 -12.18 21.65
CA SER A 188 15.99 -11.83 22.15
C SER A 188 15.19 -10.91 21.19
N GLU A 189 15.44 -11.01 19.89
CA GLU A 189 14.74 -10.24 18.85
C GLU A 189 13.50 -11.01 18.35
N LEU A 190 12.46 -11.10 19.19
CA LEU A 190 11.30 -11.96 19.00
C LEU A 190 10.58 -11.77 17.65
N ASP A 191 10.33 -10.54 17.21
CA ASP A 191 9.65 -10.28 15.93
C ASP A 191 10.45 -10.83 14.73
N LYS A 192 11.77 -10.68 14.74
CA LYS A 192 12.64 -11.16 13.67
C LYS A 192 12.75 -12.69 13.69
N GLN A 193 12.85 -13.27 14.89
CA GLN A 193 12.82 -14.71 15.08
C GLN A 193 11.51 -15.32 14.56
N TRP A 194 10.37 -14.69 14.88
CA TRP A 194 9.06 -15.11 14.39
C TRP A 194 8.94 -15.02 12.87
N CYS A 195 9.50 -13.98 12.25
CA CYS A 195 9.56 -13.87 10.79
C CYS A 195 10.41 -15.00 10.16
N ALA A 196 11.54 -15.36 10.76
CA ALA A 196 12.34 -16.51 10.31
C ALA A 196 11.57 -17.84 10.46
N ALA A 197 10.85 -18.03 11.56
CA ALA A 197 9.97 -19.18 11.77
C ALA A 197 8.87 -19.28 10.71
N GLN A 198 8.24 -18.14 10.39
CA GLN A 198 7.23 -18.03 9.35
C GLN A 198 7.76 -18.45 7.97
N ALA A 199 8.99 -18.04 7.62
CA ALA A 199 9.67 -18.49 6.40
C ALA A 199 9.95 -20.00 6.38
N LEU A 200 10.39 -20.58 7.50
CA LEU A 200 10.60 -22.03 7.63
C LEU A 200 9.29 -22.81 7.48
N VAL A 201 8.18 -22.31 8.04
CA VAL A 201 6.86 -22.94 7.91
C VAL A 201 6.37 -22.85 6.46
N ALA A 202 6.45 -21.67 5.83
CA ALA A 202 6.01 -21.47 4.45
C ALA A 202 6.80 -22.31 3.43
N THR A 203 8.08 -22.53 3.67
CA THR A 203 8.92 -23.41 2.83
C THR A 203 8.80 -24.90 3.17
N GLY A 204 8.03 -25.26 4.21
CA GLY A 204 7.87 -26.65 4.65
C GLY A 204 9.08 -27.25 5.35
N GLN A 205 9.99 -26.41 5.85
CA GLN A 205 11.27 -26.81 6.46
C GLN A 205 11.30 -26.64 7.99
N ALA A 206 10.22 -26.15 8.60
CA ALA A 206 10.12 -25.92 10.04
C ALA A 206 10.09 -27.23 10.86
N ASN A 207 10.85 -27.26 11.95
CA ASN A 207 10.71 -28.24 13.02
C ASN A 207 9.56 -27.87 13.98
N ASP A 208 9.33 -28.70 15.00
CA ASP A 208 8.21 -28.50 15.95
C ASP A 208 8.34 -27.20 16.75
N THR A 209 9.54 -26.84 17.21
CA THR A 209 9.77 -25.61 17.99
C THR A 209 9.56 -24.35 17.14
N GLU A 210 10.05 -24.35 15.91
CA GLU A 210 9.90 -23.26 14.94
C GLU A 210 8.42 -23.09 14.58
N ARG A 211 7.71 -24.21 14.36
CA ARG A 211 6.27 -24.20 14.08
C ARG A 211 5.46 -23.69 15.27
N GLN A 212 5.79 -24.10 16.50
CA GLN A 212 5.13 -23.62 17.71
C GLN A 212 5.33 -22.12 17.90
N LEU A 213 6.54 -21.58 17.68
CA LEU A 213 6.78 -20.14 17.76
C LEU A 213 5.93 -19.38 16.73
N PHE A 214 5.88 -19.88 15.49
CA PHE A 214 5.06 -19.28 14.44
C PHE A 214 3.58 -19.25 14.86
N GLU A 215 3.00 -20.39 15.20
CA GLU A 215 1.57 -20.49 15.57
C GLU A 215 1.22 -19.70 16.84
N LYS A 216 2.14 -19.59 17.81
CA LYS A 216 1.94 -18.81 19.04
C LYS A 216 1.65 -17.33 18.77
N HIS A 217 2.32 -16.73 17.79
CA HIS A 217 2.20 -15.30 17.47
C HIS A 217 1.46 -15.03 16.15
N ARG A 218 1.00 -16.09 15.46
CA ARG A 218 0.22 -15.97 14.24
C ARG A 218 -1.18 -15.43 14.56
N SER A 219 -1.52 -14.28 13.99
CA SER A 219 -2.89 -13.77 14.00
C SER A 219 -3.71 -14.45 12.91
N GLN A 220 -4.90 -14.94 13.25
CA GLN A 220 -5.89 -15.38 12.26
C GLN A 220 -6.83 -14.24 11.81
N THR A 221 -6.68 -13.05 12.42
CA THR A 221 -7.43 -11.84 12.08
C THR A 221 -6.52 -10.82 11.38
N LEU A 222 -7.14 -9.82 10.76
CA LEU A 222 -6.44 -8.72 10.08
C LEU A 222 -5.47 -7.98 11.02
N ILE A 223 -4.42 -7.41 10.42
CA ILE A 223 -3.50 -6.54 11.14
C ILE A 223 -4.21 -5.32 11.74
N ALA A 224 -3.68 -4.85 12.86
CA ALA A 224 -4.11 -3.66 13.57
C ALA A 224 -3.02 -2.57 13.51
N PRO A 225 -2.77 -1.96 12.34
CA PRO A 225 -1.70 -0.99 12.20
C PRO A 225 -2.01 0.30 12.96
N ARG A 226 -0.99 0.96 13.48
CA ARG A 226 -1.10 2.26 14.15
C ARG A 226 -0.99 3.44 13.17
N ALA A 227 -0.36 3.22 12.03
CA ALA A 227 -0.15 4.25 11.01
C ALA A 227 -0.14 3.66 9.59
N GLY A 228 -0.46 4.49 8.60
CA GLY A 228 -0.30 4.15 7.18
C GLY A 228 1.17 4.16 6.72
N VAL A 229 1.43 3.59 5.55
CA VAL A 229 2.75 3.56 4.92
C VAL A 229 3.06 4.94 4.37
N ALA A 230 3.99 5.66 5.01
CA ALA A 230 4.50 6.92 4.50
C ALA A 230 5.25 6.72 3.15
N PRO A 231 5.29 7.75 2.27
CA PRO A 231 5.96 7.64 0.96
C PRO A 231 7.41 7.16 1.03
N GLN A 232 8.19 7.62 2.01
CA GLN A 232 9.57 7.18 2.19
C GLN A 232 9.65 5.69 2.61
N THR A 233 8.74 5.24 3.47
CA THR A 233 8.65 3.83 3.90
C THR A 233 8.33 2.90 2.72
N TRP A 234 7.53 3.36 1.76
CA TRP A 234 7.27 2.61 0.54
C TRP A 234 8.56 2.27 -0.20
N TYR A 235 9.40 3.27 -0.51
CA TYR A 235 10.65 3.08 -1.24
C TYR A 235 11.74 2.36 -0.43
N GLU A 236 11.81 2.59 0.89
CA GLU A 236 12.82 1.97 1.74
C GLU A 236 12.51 0.50 2.04
N CYS A 237 11.24 0.18 2.27
CA CYS A 237 10.84 -1.11 2.83
C CYS A 237 10.09 -2.00 1.83
N VAL A 238 9.10 -1.47 1.11
CA VAL A 238 8.22 -2.29 0.25
C VAL A 238 8.80 -2.47 -1.16
N PHE A 239 9.32 -1.38 -1.73
CA PHE A 239 9.82 -1.30 -3.10
C PHE A 239 10.98 -2.27 -3.34
N HIS A 240 10.87 -3.07 -4.41
CA HIS A 240 11.85 -4.10 -4.72
C HIS A 240 13.17 -3.47 -5.17
N PRO A 241 14.35 -3.91 -4.68
CA PRO A 241 15.65 -3.29 -5.03
C PRO A 241 16.02 -3.34 -6.51
N GLU A 242 15.46 -4.28 -7.27
CA GLU A 242 15.67 -4.40 -8.71
C GLU A 242 14.69 -3.59 -9.54
N GLU A 243 13.72 -2.94 -8.88
CA GLU A 243 12.82 -2.04 -9.55
C GLU A 243 13.53 -0.70 -9.76
N GLU A 244 13.80 -0.36 -11.01
CA GLU A 244 14.50 0.88 -11.37
C GLU A 244 13.60 2.10 -11.11
N VAL A 245 13.96 2.91 -10.11
CA VAL A 245 13.17 4.08 -9.69
C VAL A 245 12.98 5.09 -10.83
N LEU A 246 14.04 5.38 -11.61
CA LEU A 246 13.98 6.33 -12.71
C LEU A 246 12.96 5.89 -13.79
N THR A 247 12.90 4.59 -14.08
CA THR A 247 11.92 4.01 -15.01
C THR A 247 10.50 4.22 -14.51
N GLY A 248 10.24 3.94 -13.23
CA GLY A 248 8.95 4.24 -12.59
C GLY A 248 8.60 5.73 -12.62
N GLN A 249 9.58 6.62 -12.42
CA GLN A 249 9.37 8.08 -12.49
C GLN A 249 8.99 8.54 -13.90
N ILE A 250 9.66 8.02 -14.94
CA ILE A 250 9.32 8.30 -16.34
C ILE A 250 7.91 7.81 -16.66
N PHE A 251 7.56 6.58 -16.27
CA PHE A 251 6.21 6.04 -16.46
C PHE A 251 5.16 6.85 -15.71
N GLY A 252 5.43 7.24 -14.47
CA GLY A 252 4.52 8.05 -13.67
C GLY A 252 4.17 9.38 -14.34
N VAL A 253 5.14 10.06 -14.97
CA VAL A 253 4.90 11.32 -15.68
C VAL A 253 4.00 11.14 -16.91
N ILE A 254 4.17 10.06 -17.67
CA ILE A 254 3.36 9.83 -18.88
C ILE A 254 2.04 9.11 -18.60
N ALA A 255 1.89 8.48 -17.43
CA ALA A 255 0.75 7.61 -17.13
C ALA A 255 -0.63 8.27 -17.33
N PRO A 256 -0.86 9.54 -16.93
CA PRO A 256 -2.15 10.21 -17.19
C PRO A 256 -2.45 10.37 -18.69
N ALA A 257 -1.44 10.75 -19.49
CA ALA A 257 -1.59 10.91 -20.93
C ALA A 257 -1.82 9.56 -21.64
N VAL A 258 -1.09 8.52 -21.19
CA VAL A 258 -1.24 7.14 -21.69
C VAL A 258 -2.62 6.58 -21.36
N LEU A 259 -3.14 6.82 -20.14
CA LEU A 259 -4.50 6.45 -19.74
C LEU A 259 -5.54 7.12 -20.64
N LEU A 260 -5.44 8.43 -20.86
CA LEU A 260 -6.36 9.16 -21.73
C LEU A 260 -6.35 8.62 -23.18
N GLY A 261 -5.16 8.33 -23.69
CA GLY A 261 -4.98 7.71 -25.01
C GLY A 261 -5.64 6.33 -25.08
N ARG A 262 -5.45 5.49 -24.05
CA ARG A 262 -6.03 4.15 -23.97
C ARG A 262 -7.56 4.19 -23.88
N VAL A 263 -8.12 5.08 -23.06
CA VAL A 263 -9.57 5.28 -22.94
C VAL A 263 -10.17 5.73 -24.26
N THR A 264 -9.53 6.69 -24.95
CA THR A 264 -9.96 7.16 -26.27
C THR A 264 -9.97 6.05 -27.32
N ALA A 265 -8.91 5.24 -27.35
CA ALA A 265 -8.78 4.11 -28.27
C ALA A 265 -9.87 3.06 -28.01
N LEU A 266 -10.04 2.62 -26.75
CA LEU A 266 -11.07 1.65 -26.37
C LEU A 266 -12.48 2.15 -26.67
N ARG A 267 -12.73 3.45 -26.48
CA ARG A 267 -14.03 4.07 -26.81
C ARG A 267 -14.30 4.02 -28.31
N ARG A 268 -13.31 4.38 -29.15
CA ARG A 268 -13.42 4.32 -30.61
C ARG A 268 -13.69 2.90 -31.11
N GLU A 269 -13.11 1.90 -30.45
CA GLU A 269 -13.33 0.49 -30.76
C GLU A 269 -14.64 -0.09 -30.19
N GLY A 270 -15.38 0.67 -29.38
CA GLY A 270 -16.57 0.17 -28.68
C GLY A 270 -16.25 -0.86 -27.59
N LYS A 271 -14.99 -0.91 -27.12
CA LYS A 271 -14.48 -1.87 -26.13
C LYS A 271 -14.21 -1.27 -24.75
N LEU A 272 -14.43 0.03 -24.57
CA LEU A 272 -14.28 0.67 -23.26
C LEU A 272 -15.29 0.07 -22.28
N PRO A 273 -14.85 -0.56 -21.17
CA PRO A 273 -15.77 -1.05 -20.16
C PRO A 273 -16.53 0.14 -19.55
N MET A 274 -17.84 0.16 -19.71
CA MET A 274 -18.72 1.18 -19.13
C MET A 274 -19.48 0.52 -17.98
N PRO A 275 -19.05 0.69 -16.72
CA PRO A 275 -19.79 0.14 -15.59
C PRO A 275 -21.19 0.74 -15.53
N LYS A 276 -22.19 -0.10 -15.24
CA LYS A 276 -23.53 0.39 -14.93
C LYS A 276 -23.50 1.13 -13.57
N PRO A 277 -24.09 2.34 -13.45
CA PRO A 277 -24.09 3.09 -12.20
C PRO A 277 -24.64 2.31 -11.00
N GLU A 278 -25.63 1.44 -11.23
CA GLU A 278 -26.25 0.55 -10.24
C GLU A 278 -25.27 -0.43 -9.58
N LEU A 279 -24.14 -0.72 -10.23
CA LEU A 279 -23.13 -1.64 -9.72
C LEU A 279 -22.09 -0.92 -8.85
N LYS A 280 -22.09 0.42 -8.83
CA LYS A 280 -21.20 1.23 -8.00
C LYS A 280 -21.48 0.94 -6.54
N GLN A 281 -20.43 0.70 -5.77
CA GLN A 281 -20.53 0.43 -4.34
C GLN A 281 -20.20 1.68 -3.54
N ASP A 282 -20.93 1.88 -2.44
CA ASP A 282 -20.58 2.82 -1.38
C ASP A 282 -19.73 2.06 -0.35
N PRO A 283 -18.41 2.35 -0.24
CA PRO A 283 -17.54 1.62 0.67
C PRO A 283 -17.96 1.74 2.14
N ALA A 284 -18.62 2.83 2.54
CA ALA A 284 -19.08 3.06 3.91
C ALA A 284 -20.31 2.22 4.29
N LYS A 285 -21.08 1.74 3.30
CA LYS A 285 -22.29 0.92 3.49
C LYS A 285 -22.10 -0.53 3.05
N ALA A 286 -20.92 -0.87 2.55
CA ALA A 286 -20.66 -2.17 1.95
C ALA A 286 -20.65 -3.30 2.99
N THR A 287 -21.44 -4.34 2.74
CA THR A 287 -21.42 -5.58 3.55
C THR A 287 -20.55 -6.67 2.94
N VAL A 288 -20.21 -6.55 1.65
CA VAL A 288 -19.39 -7.52 0.93
C VAL A 288 -17.93 -7.37 1.35
N THR A 289 -17.33 -8.44 1.90
CA THR A 289 -15.95 -8.47 2.40
C THR A 289 -14.93 -7.95 1.39
N ALA A 290 -15.03 -8.36 0.11
CA ALA A 290 -14.15 -7.90 -0.95
C ALA A 290 -14.22 -6.37 -1.17
N VAL A 291 -15.41 -5.78 -1.05
CA VAL A 291 -15.61 -4.33 -1.18
C VAL A 291 -15.02 -3.61 0.03
N ARG A 292 -15.28 -4.11 1.24
CA ARG A 292 -14.75 -3.53 2.50
C ARG A 292 -13.22 -3.56 2.57
N ALA A 293 -12.59 -4.56 1.93
CA ALA A 293 -11.15 -4.72 1.97
C ALA A 293 -10.39 -3.59 1.24
N LEU A 294 -10.94 -3.04 0.17
CA LEU A 294 -10.32 -1.97 -0.62
C LEU A 294 -10.05 -0.68 0.16
N PRO A 295 -11.05 -0.01 0.79
CA PRO A 295 -10.79 1.21 1.57
C PRO A 295 -9.87 0.94 2.76
N TRP A 296 -9.96 -0.24 3.38
CA TRP A 296 -9.07 -0.64 4.47
C TRP A 296 -7.61 -0.68 4.02
N GLY A 297 -7.33 -1.40 2.92
CA GLY A 297 -5.99 -1.51 2.37
C GLY A 297 -5.47 -0.20 1.80
N ALA A 298 -6.33 0.59 1.15
CA ALA A 298 -5.96 1.89 0.58
C ALA A 298 -5.51 2.87 1.66
N ALA A 299 -6.22 2.94 2.78
CA ALA A 299 -5.81 3.78 3.91
C ALA A 299 -4.47 3.34 4.52
N ILE A 300 -4.19 2.03 4.62
CA ILE A 300 -2.90 1.52 5.12
C ILE A 300 -1.78 1.80 4.13
N LEU A 301 -2.03 1.70 2.83
CA LEU A 301 -1.04 1.97 1.78
C LEU A 301 -0.90 3.46 1.42
N SER A 302 -1.65 4.34 2.10
CA SER A 302 -1.71 5.78 1.83
C SER A 302 -2.08 6.08 0.37
N LEU A 303 -3.11 5.39 -0.11
CA LEU A 303 -3.63 5.49 -1.46
C LEU A 303 -5.09 5.98 -1.44
N PRO A 304 -5.51 6.66 -2.51
CA PRO A 304 -6.90 6.99 -2.72
C PRO A 304 -7.72 5.71 -2.93
N VAL A 305 -8.97 5.72 -2.48
CA VAL A 305 -9.89 4.61 -2.75
C VAL A 305 -10.40 4.77 -4.19
N PRO A 306 -10.14 3.82 -5.11
CA PRO A 306 -10.70 3.89 -6.45
C PRO A 306 -12.21 3.69 -6.41
N SER A 307 -12.94 4.19 -7.42
CA SER A 307 -14.35 3.84 -7.58
C SER A 307 -14.52 2.32 -7.72
N ILE A 308 -15.43 1.74 -6.93
CA ILE A 308 -15.61 0.29 -6.84
C ILE A 308 -16.90 -0.12 -7.50
N TYR A 309 -16.85 -1.12 -8.38
CA TYR A 309 -18.02 -1.72 -9.02
C TYR A 309 -18.05 -3.23 -8.76
N LEU A 310 -19.22 -3.75 -8.40
CA LEU A 310 -19.40 -5.17 -8.11
C LEU A 310 -20.09 -5.89 -9.28
N GLU A 311 -19.35 -6.70 -10.03
CA GLU A 311 -19.84 -7.46 -11.19
C GLU A 311 -19.83 -8.97 -10.88
N LYS A 312 -20.92 -9.49 -10.32
CA LYS A 312 -21.00 -10.87 -9.83
C LYS A 312 -20.76 -11.95 -10.89
N ASP A 313 -21.02 -11.66 -12.16
CA ASP A 313 -20.86 -12.64 -13.24
C ASP A 313 -19.48 -12.58 -13.91
N ARG A 314 -18.70 -11.53 -13.65
CA ARG A 314 -17.37 -11.36 -14.22
C ARG A 314 -16.40 -12.39 -13.66
N ASP A 315 -15.72 -13.13 -14.52
CA ASP A 315 -14.70 -14.11 -14.15
C ASP A 315 -13.34 -13.46 -13.84
N ALA A 316 -13.33 -12.57 -12.85
CA ALA A 316 -12.15 -11.87 -12.38
C ALA A 316 -12.11 -11.82 -10.85
N GLY A 317 -10.97 -11.43 -10.29
CA GLY A 317 -10.82 -11.04 -8.89
C GLY A 317 -11.06 -9.54 -8.73
N TYR A 318 -10.02 -8.82 -8.31
CA TYR A 318 -9.95 -7.37 -8.46
C TYR A 318 -9.32 -7.04 -9.81
N GLU A 319 -9.92 -6.12 -10.56
CA GLU A 319 -9.45 -5.75 -11.90
C GLU A 319 -9.43 -4.23 -12.06
N HIS A 320 -8.31 -3.68 -12.56
CA HIS A 320 -8.21 -2.27 -12.91
C HIS A 320 -8.95 -2.01 -14.22
N ILE A 321 -9.91 -1.09 -14.18
CA ILE A 321 -10.65 -0.66 -15.36
C ILE A 321 -10.15 0.70 -15.81
N PRO A 322 -9.70 0.84 -17.08
CA PRO A 322 -9.28 2.11 -17.62
C PRO A 322 -10.48 3.05 -17.69
N GLY A 323 -10.35 4.20 -17.05
CA GLY A 323 -11.35 5.27 -16.99
C GLY A 323 -10.67 6.56 -16.51
N VAL A 324 -11.38 7.68 -16.56
CA VAL A 324 -10.91 8.94 -15.97
C VAL A 324 -12.00 9.38 -14.98
N PRO A 325 -11.82 9.11 -13.66
CA PRO A 325 -10.70 8.39 -13.04
C PRO A 325 -10.76 6.85 -13.26
N PRO A 326 -9.64 6.12 -13.12
CA PRO A 326 -9.63 4.67 -13.22
C PRO A 326 -10.39 4.03 -12.04
N SER A 327 -11.00 2.87 -12.28
CA SER A 327 -11.89 2.21 -11.32
C SER A 327 -11.52 0.75 -11.10
N THR A 328 -12.03 0.15 -10.02
CA THR A 328 -11.84 -1.26 -9.68
C THR A 328 -13.13 -2.01 -9.89
N PHE A 329 -13.08 -3.10 -10.66
CA PHE A 329 -14.17 -4.07 -10.71
C PHE A 329 -13.85 -5.25 -9.80
N ILE A 330 -14.87 -5.74 -9.10
CA ILE A 330 -14.81 -6.94 -8.27
C ILE A 330 -15.65 -8.01 -8.94
N GLY A 331 -14.98 -9.07 -9.39
CA GLY A 331 -15.59 -10.24 -10.01
C GLY A 331 -15.74 -11.42 -9.06
N LYS A 332 -16.34 -12.51 -9.55
CA LYS A 332 -16.74 -13.69 -8.77
C LYS A 332 -15.61 -14.40 -8.04
N ARG A 333 -14.35 -14.32 -8.51
CA ARG A 333 -13.21 -15.07 -7.94
C ARG A 333 -12.81 -14.63 -6.52
N VAL A 334 -13.35 -13.49 -6.07
CA VAL A 334 -13.15 -12.96 -4.72
C VAL A 334 -14.48 -12.74 -3.98
N LEU A 335 -15.62 -13.25 -4.47
CA LEU A 335 -16.90 -13.07 -3.77
C LEU A 335 -17.23 -14.20 -2.79
N SER A 336 -16.54 -15.34 -2.88
CA SER A 336 -16.74 -16.48 -2.01
C SER A 336 -15.45 -17.27 -1.82
N GLY A 337 -15.41 -18.10 -0.76
CA GLY A 337 -14.31 -19.03 -0.51
C GLY A 337 -12.98 -18.39 -0.13
N ARG A 338 -12.98 -17.09 0.23
CA ARG A 338 -11.78 -16.36 0.66
C ARG A 338 -11.87 -15.93 2.12
N THR A 339 -10.76 -16.09 2.82
CA THR A 339 -10.55 -15.57 4.18
C THR A 339 -10.23 -14.07 4.16
N GLN A 340 -10.31 -13.42 5.33
CA GLN A 340 -9.92 -12.02 5.45
C GLN A 340 -8.44 -11.79 5.11
N LEU A 341 -7.53 -12.69 5.51
CA LEU A 341 -6.11 -12.59 5.19
C LEU A 341 -5.84 -12.71 3.69
N GLU A 342 -6.56 -13.60 2.99
CA GLU A 342 -6.45 -13.70 1.54
C GLU A 342 -6.92 -12.41 0.85
N HIS A 343 -8.03 -11.83 1.32
CA HIS A 343 -8.50 -10.53 0.83
C HIS A 343 -7.48 -9.42 1.07
N ALA A 344 -6.85 -9.36 2.25
CA ALA A 344 -5.81 -8.38 2.56
C ALA A 344 -4.63 -8.50 1.60
N PHE A 345 -4.17 -9.73 1.30
CA PHE A 345 -3.09 -9.96 0.34
C PHE A 345 -3.47 -9.51 -1.07
N LEU A 346 -4.63 -9.94 -1.56
CA LEU A 346 -5.09 -9.63 -2.91
C LEU A 346 -5.31 -8.12 -3.10
N VAL A 347 -5.87 -7.44 -2.10
CA VAL A 347 -6.08 -5.99 -2.14
C VAL A 347 -4.76 -5.23 -2.11
N GLY A 348 -3.78 -5.63 -1.28
CA GLY A 348 -2.48 -4.97 -1.24
C GLY A 348 -1.74 -5.04 -2.58
N ARG A 349 -1.80 -6.21 -3.25
CA ARG A 349 -1.31 -6.37 -4.63
C ARG A 349 -2.05 -5.47 -5.61
N HIS A 350 -3.38 -5.52 -5.58
CA HIS A 350 -4.23 -4.76 -6.50
C HIS A 350 -4.02 -3.24 -6.39
N LEU A 351 -4.01 -2.72 -5.17
CA LEU A 351 -3.85 -1.29 -4.91
C LEU A 351 -2.46 -0.76 -5.31
N SER A 352 -1.43 -1.61 -5.26
CA SER A 352 -0.09 -1.26 -5.74
C SER A 352 -0.08 -0.87 -7.22
N GLY A 353 -1.05 -1.35 -8.01
CA GLY A 353 -1.24 -0.95 -9.40
C GLY A 353 -1.76 0.47 -9.58
N TYR A 354 -2.37 1.09 -8.57
CA TYR A 354 -2.80 2.50 -8.61
C TYR A 354 -1.67 3.50 -8.36
N ARG A 355 -0.47 3.02 -8.02
CA ARG A 355 0.69 3.90 -7.87
C ARG A 355 1.17 4.36 -9.24
N GLN A 356 1.48 5.64 -9.39
CA GLN A 356 1.86 6.26 -10.66
C GLN A 356 3.04 5.54 -11.31
N GLU A 357 4.01 5.08 -10.50
CA GLU A 357 5.18 4.33 -10.97
C GLU A 357 4.80 2.99 -11.62
N HIS A 358 3.71 2.35 -11.19
CA HIS A 358 3.30 1.04 -11.69
C HIS A 358 2.11 1.10 -12.66
N PHE A 359 1.35 2.20 -12.67
CA PHE A 359 0.02 2.24 -13.26
C PHE A 359 -0.01 1.87 -14.74
N VAL A 360 1.03 2.23 -15.50
CA VAL A 360 1.15 1.88 -16.93
C VAL A 360 1.07 0.35 -17.15
N ARG A 361 1.57 -0.48 -16.21
CA ARG A 361 1.46 -1.94 -16.28
C ARG A 361 0.03 -2.46 -16.18
N THR A 362 -0.86 -1.71 -15.55
CA THR A 362 -2.30 -2.06 -15.50
C THR A 362 -2.96 -1.85 -16.87
N LEU A 363 -2.39 -1.01 -17.73
CA LEU A 363 -2.89 -0.72 -19.07
C LEU A 363 -2.23 -1.60 -20.15
N PHE A 364 -0.94 -1.93 -19.96
CA PHE A 364 -0.11 -2.69 -20.89
C PHE A 364 0.69 -3.75 -20.14
N SER A 365 0.36 -5.02 -20.36
CA SER A 365 1.03 -6.15 -19.68
C SER A 365 2.24 -6.70 -20.44
N ALA A 366 2.38 -6.39 -21.73
CA ALA A 366 3.47 -6.88 -22.55
C ALA A 366 4.71 -5.96 -22.44
N VAL A 367 5.87 -6.56 -22.19
CA VAL A 367 7.15 -5.81 -22.07
C VAL A 367 7.50 -5.02 -23.33
N PRO A 368 7.29 -5.52 -24.57
CA PRO A 368 7.53 -4.72 -25.77
C PRO A 368 6.69 -3.42 -25.81
N ASP A 369 5.44 -3.44 -25.32
CA ASP A 369 4.62 -2.22 -25.26
C ASP A 369 5.18 -1.21 -24.27
N LEU A 370 5.73 -1.69 -23.14
CA LEU A 370 6.41 -0.86 -22.15
C LEU A 370 7.71 -0.26 -22.71
N GLU A 371 8.46 -1.00 -23.52
CA GLU A 371 9.66 -0.51 -24.23
C GLU A 371 9.32 0.63 -25.17
N ASP A 372 8.24 0.48 -25.92
CA ASP A 372 7.77 1.50 -26.85
C ASP A 372 7.30 2.77 -26.13
N LEU A 373 6.57 2.63 -25.03
CA LEU A 373 6.14 3.76 -24.19
C LEU A 373 7.33 4.48 -23.54
N PHE A 374 8.30 3.73 -23.03
CA PHE A 374 9.50 4.29 -22.39
C PHE A 374 10.34 5.08 -23.39
N LEU A 375 10.61 4.50 -24.57
CA LEU A 375 11.36 5.17 -25.63
C LEU A 375 10.62 6.38 -26.21
N ALA A 376 9.29 6.31 -26.31
CA ALA A 376 8.47 7.47 -26.66
C ALA A 376 8.63 8.61 -25.64
N ALA A 377 8.60 8.31 -24.34
CA ALA A 377 8.82 9.29 -23.28
C ALA A 377 10.21 9.93 -23.34
N LEU A 378 11.26 9.13 -23.58
CA LEU A 378 12.62 9.64 -23.76
C LEU A 378 12.76 10.52 -25.01
N THR A 379 12.06 10.18 -26.10
CA THR A 379 12.06 10.97 -27.34
C THR A 379 11.36 12.33 -27.14
N ILE A 380 10.31 12.39 -26.31
CA ILE A 380 9.68 13.66 -25.90
C ILE A 380 10.65 14.49 -25.07
N GLY A 381 11.35 13.87 -24.12
CA GLY A 381 12.37 14.53 -23.30
C GLY A 381 13.55 15.05 -24.15
N ASN A 382 13.98 14.29 -25.16
CA ASN A 382 15.01 14.71 -26.09
C ASN A 382 14.77 14.16 -27.51
N PRO A 383 14.31 14.99 -28.46
CA PRO A 383 14.11 14.58 -29.86
C PRO A 383 15.40 14.11 -30.56
N GLY A 384 16.58 14.49 -30.04
CA GLY A 384 17.89 14.08 -30.54
C GLY A 384 18.38 12.71 -30.03
N LEU A 385 17.53 11.91 -29.37
CA LEU A 385 17.88 10.60 -28.82
C LEU A 385 18.55 9.69 -29.89
N PRO A 386 19.78 9.19 -29.67
CA PRO A 386 20.49 8.35 -30.64
C PRO A 386 20.02 6.89 -30.57
N ILE A 387 18.81 6.62 -31.06
CA ILE A 387 18.26 5.27 -31.26
C ILE A 387 18.22 4.90 -32.75
N ALA A 388 18.10 3.61 -33.05
CA ALA A 388 18.04 3.11 -34.42
C ALA A 388 16.79 3.64 -35.18
N GLU A 389 16.90 3.82 -36.49
CA GLU A 389 15.85 4.49 -37.29
C GLU A 389 14.53 3.71 -37.36
N ASP A 390 14.61 2.38 -37.36
CA ASP A 390 13.44 1.49 -37.24
C ASP A 390 12.72 1.67 -35.90
N MET A 391 13.48 1.77 -34.81
CA MET A 391 12.98 2.07 -33.48
C MET A 391 12.30 3.44 -33.43
N LYS A 392 12.94 4.48 -33.98
CA LYS A 392 12.36 5.84 -34.04
C LYS A 392 11.02 5.85 -34.78
N ARG A 393 10.93 5.18 -35.93
CA ARG A 393 9.68 5.08 -36.70
C ARG A 393 8.57 4.40 -35.93
N ARG A 394 8.91 3.40 -35.10
CA ARG A 394 7.95 2.68 -34.26
C ARG A 394 7.41 3.54 -33.13
N VAL A 395 8.27 4.31 -32.44
CA VAL A 395 7.88 5.08 -31.25
C VAL A 395 7.38 6.50 -31.56
N ALA A 396 7.70 7.06 -32.72
CA ALA A 396 7.29 8.41 -33.10
C ALA A 396 5.76 8.62 -33.08
N PRO A 397 4.91 7.70 -33.57
CA PRO A 397 3.46 7.83 -33.46
C PRO A 397 2.96 7.85 -32.01
N ILE A 398 3.62 7.09 -31.11
CA ILE A 398 3.28 7.03 -29.69
C ILE A 398 3.65 8.35 -29.02
N ALA A 399 4.86 8.86 -29.28
CA ALA A 399 5.30 10.17 -28.78
C ALA A 399 4.38 11.30 -29.27
N ALA A 400 4.00 11.29 -30.55
CA ALA A 400 3.09 12.28 -31.14
C ALA A 400 1.66 12.23 -30.55
N ALA A 401 1.24 11.07 -30.02
CA ALA A 401 -0.04 10.94 -29.32
C ALA A 401 0.03 11.41 -27.86
N ILE A 402 1.16 11.19 -27.18
CA ILE A 402 1.36 11.54 -25.76
C ILE A 402 1.69 13.02 -25.59
N GLU A 403 2.62 13.55 -26.38
CA GLU A 403 3.22 14.88 -26.20
C GLU A 403 2.20 16.04 -26.14
N PRO A 404 1.13 16.08 -26.96
CA PRO A 404 0.15 17.17 -26.90
C PRO A 404 -0.67 17.19 -25.61
N VAL A 405 -0.80 16.06 -24.91
CA VAL A 405 -1.55 15.92 -23.66
C VAL A 405 -0.70 16.29 -22.44
N LEU A 406 0.63 16.26 -22.58
CA LEU A 406 1.55 16.60 -21.51
C LEU A 406 1.63 18.12 -21.27
N GLU A 407 1.55 18.51 -20.00
CA GLU A 407 1.82 19.87 -19.54
C GLU A 407 3.31 20.23 -19.69
N ALA A 408 3.61 21.54 -19.71
CA ALA A 408 4.99 22.03 -19.82
C ALA A 408 5.91 21.45 -18.73
N GLN A 409 5.44 21.44 -17.48
CA GLN A 409 6.17 20.86 -16.35
C GLN A 409 6.48 19.37 -16.52
N HIS A 410 5.59 18.60 -17.15
CA HIS A 410 5.81 17.17 -17.41
C HIS A 410 6.86 16.98 -18.51
N LYS A 411 6.85 17.84 -19.54
CA LYS A 411 7.90 17.82 -20.58
C LYS A 411 9.27 18.20 -20.00
N ASP A 412 9.31 19.17 -19.10
CA ASP A 412 10.53 19.54 -18.37
C ASP A 412 11.03 18.42 -17.46
N ALA A 413 10.13 17.72 -16.76
CA ALA A 413 10.47 16.53 -15.98
C ALA A 413 11.07 15.43 -16.87
N LEU A 414 10.47 15.15 -18.04
CA LEU A 414 11.02 14.17 -19.01
C LEU A 414 12.40 14.56 -19.53
N ARG A 415 12.68 15.86 -19.74
CA ARG A 415 14.03 16.35 -20.07
C ARG A 415 15.02 16.03 -18.94
N GLY A 416 14.65 16.34 -17.70
CA GLY A 416 15.48 16.05 -16.53
C GLY A 416 15.75 14.55 -16.37
N PHE A 417 14.72 13.71 -16.53
CA PHE A 417 14.86 12.26 -16.47
C PHE A 417 15.69 11.69 -17.62
N PHE A 418 15.58 12.24 -18.82
CA PHE A 418 16.46 11.87 -19.93
C PHE A 418 17.93 12.14 -19.60
N LEU A 419 18.26 13.32 -19.06
CA LEU A 419 19.64 13.64 -18.67
C LEU A 419 20.15 12.68 -17.61
N ARG A 420 19.36 12.43 -16.55
CA ARG A 420 19.69 11.47 -15.50
C ARG A 420 19.84 10.05 -16.04
N PHE A 421 19.01 9.64 -16.99
CA PHE A 421 19.11 8.32 -17.63
C PHE A 421 20.43 8.15 -18.37
N VAL A 422 20.89 9.20 -19.08
CA VAL A 422 22.20 9.19 -19.74
C VAL A 422 23.34 9.16 -18.71
N GLU A 423 23.23 9.93 -17.63
CA GLU A 423 24.21 9.93 -16.52
C GLU A 423 24.33 8.55 -15.84
N GLU A 424 23.21 7.83 -15.69
CA GLU A 424 23.15 6.46 -15.15
C GLU A 424 23.57 5.38 -16.18
N GLY A 425 24.07 5.79 -17.36
CA GLY A 425 24.65 4.90 -18.37
C GLY A 425 23.72 4.51 -19.52
N GLY A 426 22.51 5.07 -19.59
CA GLY A 426 21.60 4.94 -20.72
C GLY A 426 21.07 3.53 -20.95
N ARG A 427 20.92 2.73 -19.88
CA ARG A 427 20.45 1.34 -19.96
C ARG A 427 19.35 1.12 -18.93
N THR A 428 18.26 0.52 -19.38
CA THR A 428 17.19 0.01 -18.53
C THR A 428 16.80 -1.39 -19.01
N ASN A 429 16.35 -2.25 -18.11
CA ASN A 429 15.79 -3.55 -18.47
C ASN A 429 14.32 -3.60 -18.03
N LEU A 430 13.41 -3.39 -18.98
CA LEU A 430 11.98 -3.34 -18.67
C LEU A 430 11.35 -4.68 -18.31
N GLN A 431 11.94 -5.79 -18.75
CA GLN A 431 11.55 -7.12 -18.25
C GLN A 431 11.85 -7.22 -16.75
N ARG A 432 13.07 -6.85 -16.34
CA ARG A 432 13.48 -6.87 -14.93
C ARG A 432 12.65 -5.88 -14.11
N TRP A 433 12.42 -4.68 -14.61
CA TRP A 433 11.56 -3.69 -13.97
C TRP A 433 10.12 -4.22 -13.78
N SER A 434 9.52 -4.80 -14.83
CA SER A 434 8.16 -5.35 -14.77
C SER A 434 8.04 -6.47 -13.73
N SER A 435 8.97 -7.43 -13.73
CA SER A 435 9.01 -8.50 -12.73
C SER A 435 9.29 -7.97 -11.31
N ALA A 436 10.10 -6.93 -11.17
CA ALA A 436 10.36 -6.30 -9.88
C ALA A 436 9.13 -5.54 -9.34
N ALA A 437 8.35 -4.88 -10.20
CA ALA A 437 7.08 -4.24 -9.83
C ALA A 437 6.03 -5.26 -9.35
N GLU A 438 6.03 -6.48 -9.89
CA GLU A 438 5.19 -7.59 -9.39
C GLU A 438 5.63 -8.05 -8.00
N LYS A 439 6.94 -8.17 -7.76
CA LYS A 439 7.50 -8.45 -6.43
C LYS A 439 7.11 -7.35 -5.44
N THR A 440 7.24 -6.07 -5.82
CA THR A 440 6.80 -4.93 -5.00
C THR A 440 5.31 -5.05 -4.64
N SER A 441 4.46 -5.39 -5.61
CA SER A 441 3.03 -5.59 -5.39
C SER A 441 2.74 -6.76 -4.45
N ALA A 442 3.45 -7.89 -4.60
CA ALA A 442 3.33 -9.06 -3.72
C ALA A 442 3.78 -8.73 -2.28
N ARG A 443 4.85 -7.94 -2.11
CA ARG A 443 5.32 -7.44 -0.81
C ARG A 443 4.30 -6.53 -0.13
N ALA A 444 3.62 -5.67 -0.89
CA ALA A 444 2.52 -4.87 -0.37
C ALA A 444 1.34 -5.74 0.09
N GLY A 445 0.99 -6.78 -0.68
CA GLY A 445 0.01 -7.79 -0.27
C GLY A 445 0.39 -8.48 1.03
N LEU A 446 1.64 -8.94 1.13
CA LEU A 446 2.16 -9.58 2.34
C LEU A 446 2.16 -8.62 3.54
N ALA A 447 2.49 -7.35 3.34
CA ALA A 447 2.45 -6.35 4.41
C ALA A 447 1.04 -6.21 5.02
N LEU A 448 -0.01 -6.34 4.20
CA LEU A 448 -1.40 -6.27 4.65
C LEU A 448 -1.89 -7.57 5.29
N CYS A 449 -1.57 -8.75 4.74
CA CYS A 449 -2.03 -10.02 5.32
C CYS A 449 -1.18 -10.47 6.52
N ASN A 450 0.10 -10.07 6.57
CA ASN A 450 1.09 -10.47 7.56
C ASN A 450 1.16 -11.99 7.82
N ASP A 451 0.90 -12.80 6.80
CA ASP A 451 0.92 -14.26 6.87
C ASP A 451 1.47 -14.85 5.56
N LEU A 452 2.75 -15.17 5.56
CA LEU A 452 3.47 -15.74 4.42
C LEU A 452 2.88 -17.08 3.96
N PRO A 453 2.45 -18.02 4.84
CA PRO A 453 1.76 -19.22 4.36
C PRO A 453 0.49 -18.91 3.56
N THR A 454 -0.34 -17.94 3.99
CA THR A 454 -1.51 -17.49 3.23
C THR A 454 -1.10 -16.87 1.89
N ALA A 455 -0.13 -15.96 1.89
CA ALA A 455 0.38 -15.34 0.67
C ALA A 455 0.93 -16.39 -0.32
N CYS A 456 1.72 -17.35 0.17
CA CYS A 456 2.25 -18.43 -0.63
C CYS A 456 1.15 -19.33 -1.18
N GLY A 457 0.13 -19.69 -0.39
CA GLY A 457 -0.99 -20.51 -0.87
C GLY A 457 -1.76 -19.86 -2.02
N LEU A 458 -1.88 -18.53 -2.01
CA LEU A 458 -2.48 -17.78 -3.12
C LEU A 458 -1.60 -17.79 -4.38
N LEU A 459 -0.31 -17.53 -4.22
CA LEU A 459 0.65 -17.47 -5.33
C LEU A 459 0.94 -18.84 -5.96
N GLU A 460 0.79 -19.93 -5.20
CA GLU A 460 0.97 -21.29 -5.71
C GLU A 460 0.00 -21.61 -6.86
N ALA A 461 -1.20 -21.04 -6.85
CA ALA A 461 -2.16 -21.19 -7.95
C ALA A 461 -1.76 -20.41 -9.22
N GLU A 462 -0.90 -19.40 -9.10
CA GLU A 462 -0.46 -18.54 -10.22
C GLU A 462 0.84 -19.07 -10.85
N GLU A 463 1.83 -19.41 -10.02
CA GLU A 463 3.20 -19.73 -10.48
C GLU A 463 3.64 -21.17 -10.16
N GLY A 464 2.78 -21.95 -9.50
CA GLY A 464 3.15 -23.25 -8.92
C GLY A 464 3.88 -23.11 -7.59
N LYS A 465 4.18 -24.25 -6.97
CA LYS A 465 4.78 -24.30 -5.63
C LYS A 465 6.21 -23.77 -5.61
N LEU A 466 6.48 -22.81 -4.72
CA LEU A 466 7.75 -22.11 -4.56
C LEU A 466 8.23 -21.41 -5.85
N GLY A 467 7.28 -20.77 -6.55
CA GLY A 467 7.50 -19.86 -7.68
C GLY A 467 8.32 -18.60 -7.32
N GLU A 468 8.56 -17.74 -8.31
CA GLU A 468 9.45 -16.58 -8.14
C GLU A 468 8.95 -15.59 -7.10
N LEU A 469 7.64 -15.29 -7.08
CA LEU A 469 7.06 -14.37 -6.10
C LEU A 469 7.14 -14.94 -4.68
N GLN A 470 6.88 -16.24 -4.52
CA GLN A 470 7.00 -16.90 -3.21
C GLN A 470 8.44 -16.86 -2.69
N ARG A 471 9.43 -17.09 -3.56
CA ARG A 471 10.86 -16.98 -3.23
C ARG A 471 11.24 -15.56 -2.83
N ASP A 472 10.75 -14.54 -3.53
CA ASP A 472 10.96 -13.15 -3.15
C ASP A 472 10.37 -12.85 -1.77
N LEU A 473 9.13 -13.28 -1.50
CA LEU A 473 8.49 -13.06 -0.20
C LEU A 473 9.24 -13.74 0.96
N VAL A 474 9.83 -14.92 0.75
CA VAL A 474 10.68 -15.57 1.76
C VAL A 474 11.94 -14.74 2.06
N ALA A 475 12.63 -14.26 1.02
CA ALA A 475 13.79 -13.39 1.19
C ALA A 475 13.42 -12.04 1.83
N PHE A 476 12.23 -11.52 1.51
CA PHE A 476 11.72 -10.28 2.05
C PHE A 476 11.33 -10.39 3.53
N VAL A 477 10.55 -11.41 3.92
CA VAL A 477 10.13 -11.65 5.32
C VAL A 477 11.32 -11.74 6.28
N THR A 478 12.44 -12.28 5.81
CA THR A 478 13.65 -12.46 6.60
C THR A 478 14.61 -11.26 6.56
N SER A 479 14.22 -10.17 5.90
CA SER A 479 15.06 -8.98 5.69
C SER A 479 14.79 -7.84 6.67
N ASP A 480 15.82 -7.00 6.89
CA ASP A 480 15.69 -5.78 7.68
C ASP A 480 14.61 -4.83 7.17
N ARG A 481 14.36 -4.82 5.85
CA ARG A 481 13.29 -4.01 5.24
C ARG A 481 11.92 -4.39 5.77
N TYR A 482 11.64 -5.69 5.89
CA TYR A 482 10.36 -6.15 6.42
C TYR A 482 10.25 -5.90 7.93
N PHE A 483 11.34 -6.10 8.69
CA PHE A 483 11.35 -5.79 10.12
C PHE A 483 11.10 -4.30 10.38
N GLN A 484 11.70 -3.42 9.59
CA GLN A 484 11.46 -1.98 9.66
C GLN A 484 10.01 -1.63 9.30
N LEU A 485 9.45 -2.24 8.25
CA LEU A 485 8.05 -2.06 7.87
C LEU A 485 7.10 -2.43 9.01
N ARG A 486 7.28 -3.62 9.60
CA ARG A 486 6.45 -4.11 10.71
C ARG A 486 6.50 -3.17 11.92
N ARG A 487 7.70 -2.68 12.27
CA ARG A 487 7.86 -1.68 13.35
C ARG A 487 7.15 -0.36 13.04
N ARG A 488 7.31 0.18 11.81
CA ARG A 488 6.67 1.44 11.40
C ARG A 488 5.14 1.35 11.36
N LEU A 489 4.61 0.19 10.97
CA LEU A 489 3.17 -0.09 11.03
C LEU A 489 2.66 -0.35 12.46
N GLY A 490 3.57 -0.63 13.41
CA GLY A 490 3.21 -0.97 14.80
C GLY A 490 2.61 -2.38 14.95
N ILE A 491 2.98 -3.30 14.06
CA ILE A 491 2.48 -4.69 14.04
C ILE A 491 3.55 -5.73 14.41
N ALA A 492 4.72 -5.26 14.85
CA ALA A 492 5.81 -6.11 15.33
C ALA A 492 5.40 -6.87 16.60
N VAL A 493 5.92 -8.09 16.76
CA VAL A 493 5.68 -8.90 17.97
C VAL A 493 6.56 -8.38 19.10
N ASP A 494 5.95 -8.00 20.20
CA ASP A 494 6.64 -7.55 21.42
C ASP A 494 6.82 -8.72 22.41
N LEU A 495 7.92 -8.66 23.18
CA LEU A 495 8.12 -9.50 24.37
C LEU A 495 7.20 -8.94 25.48
N SER A 496 6.01 -9.53 25.63
CA SER A 496 5.07 -9.20 26.72
C SER A 496 5.59 -9.63 28.09
#